data_AF-A0A6N2DEL5-F1
#
_entry.id   AF-A0A6N2DEL5-F1
#
_cell.length_a   1.000
_cell.length_b   1.000
_cell.length_c   1.000
_cell.angle_alpha   90.00
_cell.angle_beta   90.00
_cell.angle_gamma   90.00
#
_symmetry.space_group_name_H-M   'P 1'
#
loop_
_entity.id
_entity.type
_entity.pdbx_description
1 polymer ?
#
loop_
_entity_poly.entity_id
_entity_poly.type
_entity_poly.pdbx_seq_one_letter_code
_entity_poly.pdbx_strand_id
1 'polypeptide(L)'
;MSNDAPHDDFSDDLQTEGIGYTEVDWDQLDQAEADLHDEIIGMELEQARALKLGTLTDLQRWAVAQVYADNDDFEGFERICRELLGGSVEHPALDYGAIGTELVHDLLVEERFDDARALLPRVAELCADDGLTERRFTAILEVVDGDEDRGIELFDALIEVAGTDSYLLFDIATDLANCGLFEAAVETFDQVRQLALDDADSELVEFVDVHTAQLREIIEELDDDEDEA
;
A
#
# COMPACT_ATOMS: atom_id res chain seq x y z
N MET A 1 -6.03 12.93 -24.40
CA MET A 1 -7.24 12.12 -24.24
C MET A 1 -7.18 11.73 -22.78
N SER A 2 -8.12 12.20 -21.95
CA SER A 2 -8.18 11.76 -20.54
C SER A 2 -8.49 10.27 -20.57
N ASN A 3 -7.60 9.48 -19.98
CA ASN A 3 -7.86 8.08 -19.71
C ASN A 3 -8.66 8.08 -18.39
N ASP A 4 -9.99 8.15 -18.49
CA ASP A 4 -10.86 7.81 -17.35
C ASP A 4 -10.85 6.29 -17.27
N ALA A 5 -9.78 5.72 -16.70
CA ALA A 5 -9.80 4.32 -16.29
C ALA A 5 -10.80 4.18 -15.14
N PRO A 6 -11.63 3.13 -15.12
CA PRO A 6 -12.52 2.87 -13.99
C PRO A 6 -11.67 2.57 -12.75
N HIS A 7 -11.55 3.57 -11.87
CA HIS A 7 -11.06 3.43 -10.49
C HIS A 7 -12.14 2.72 -9.64
N ASP A 8 -12.57 1.53 -10.05
CA ASP A 8 -13.47 0.71 -9.25
C ASP A 8 -12.65 -0.02 -8.17
N ASP A 9 -12.64 0.58 -6.99
CA ASP A 9 -12.95 -0.05 -5.69
C ASP A 9 -12.18 -1.32 -5.26
N PHE A 10 -10.96 -1.54 -5.75
CA PHE A 10 -10.07 -2.58 -5.19
C PHE A 10 -9.56 -2.25 -3.77
N SER A 11 -9.81 -1.05 -3.23
CA SER A 11 -9.25 -0.60 -1.95
C SER A 11 -10.22 -0.58 -0.77
N ASP A 12 -11.51 -0.87 -0.95
CA ASP A 12 -12.53 -0.60 0.08
C ASP A 12 -12.54 -1.59 1.28
N ASP A 13 -11.70 -2.62 1.24
CA ASP A 13 -11.56 -3.64 2.31
C ASP A 13 -10.27 -3.54 3.14
N LEU A 14 -9.40 -2.54 2.88
CA LEU A 14 -8.29 -2.26 3.79
C LEU A 14 -8.81 -1.53 5.03
N GLN A 15 -9.26 -2.32 6.01
CA GLN A 15 -9.43 -1.84 7.38
C GLN A 15 -8.11 -1.17 7.81
N THR A 16 -8.12 0.16 7.92
CA THR A 16 -7.02 0.97 8.46
C THR A 16 -6.66 0.60 9.90
N GLU A 17 -7.47 -0.23 10.55
CA GLU A 17 -7.24 -0.80 11.88
C GLU A 17 -5.93 -1.61 11.93
N GLY A 18 -4.82 -0.92 12.22
CA GLY A 18 -3.52 -1.55 12.53
C GLY A 18 -2.38 -1.20 11.57
N ILE A 19 -2.64 -0.45 10.50
CA ILE A 19 -1.58 0.00 9.59
C ILE A 19 -0.58 0.88 10.35
N GLY A 20 0.71 0.64 10.13
CA GLY A 20 1.80 1.43 10.71
C GLY A 20 2.16 1.10 12.16
N TYR A 21 1.56 0.08 12.79
CA TYR A 21 1.99 -0.44 14.10
C TYR A 21 2.81 -1.73 13.95
N THR A 22 3.80 -1.91 14.82
CA THR A 22 4.53 -3.18 14.94
C THR A 22 3.84 -4.13 15.92
N GLU A 23 4.19 -5.42 15.87
CA GLU A 23 3.85 -6.38 16.92
C GLU A 23 4.66 -6.13 18.20
N VAL A 24 4.35 -5.05 18.91
CA VAL A 24 4.92 -4.76 20.24
C VAL A 24 3.96 -5.12 21.36
N ASP A 25 4.55 -5.52 22.47
CA ASP A 25 3.85 -5.65 23.74
C ASP A 25 3.59 -4.25 24.32
N TRP A 26 2.35 -3.76 24.19
CA TRP A 26 1.94 -2.43 24.65
C TRP A 26 2.18 -2.22 26.15
N ASP A 27 2.17 -3.29 26.96
CA ASP A 27 2.47 -3.23 28.39
C ASP A 27 3.94 -2.87 28.68
N GLN A 28 4.82 -2.92 27.66
CA GLN A 28 6.24 -2.56 27.76
C GLN A 28 6.52 -1.11 27.36
N LEU A 29 5.53 -0.40 26.81
CA LEU A 29 5.65 1.02 26.46
C LEU A 29 5.53 1.91 27.71
N ASP A 30 5.85 3.19 27.56
CA ASP A 30 5.50 4.15 28.61
C ASP A 30 3.98 4.27 28.69
N GLN A 31 3.39 3.88 29.82
CA GLN A 31 1.94 3.80 29.92
C GLN A 31 1.26 5.17 29.78
N ALA A 32 1.90 6.26 30.19
CA ALA A 32 1.32 7.59 30.00
C ALA A 32 1.33 8.00 28.53
N GLU A 33 2.32 7.55 27.77
CA GLU A 33 2.36 7.70 26.32
C GLU A 33 1.25 6.91 25.63
N ALA A 34 1.10 5.63 25.98
CA ALA A 34 0.07 4.73 25.43
C ALA A 34 -1.35 5.19 25.79
N ASP A 35 -1.59 5.59 27.04
CA ASP A 35 -2.91 6.10 27.47
C ASP A 35 -3.31 7.36 26.67
N LEU A 36 -2.35 8.25 26.39
CA LEU A 36 -2.63 9.46 25.59
C LEU A 36 -2.82 9.12 24.11
N HIS A 37 -2.11 8.12 23.58
CA HIS A 37 -2.35 7.60 22.24
C HIS A 37 -3.81 7.13 22.08
N ASP A 38 -4.31 6.33 23.03
CA ASP A 38 -5.69 5.83 22.98
C ASP A 38 -6.72 6.95 23.16
N GLU A 39 -6.41 7.95 23.99
CA GLU A 39 -7.23 9.16 24.10
C GLU A 39 -7.31 9.90 22.76
N ILE A 40 -6.20 10.02 22.02
CA ILE A 40 -6.12 10.70 20.72
C ILE A 40 -6.94 9.96 19.67
N ILE A 41 -6.83 8.64 19.56
CA ILE A 41 -7.63 7.85 18.58
C ILE A 41 -9.13 8.08 18.79
N GLY A 42 -9.57 8.24 20.04
CA GLY A 42 -10.97 8.54 20.37
C GLY A 42 -11.40 10.00 20.17
N MET A 43 -10.53 10.88 19.65
CA MET A 43 -10.85 12.30 19.46
C MET A 43 -11.61 12.55 18.15
N GLU A 44 -12.49 13.54 18.17
CA GLU A 44 -13.05 14.12 16.95
C GLU A 44 -11.97 14.92 16.20
N LEU A 45 -12.09 15.02 14.87
CA LEU A 45 -11.13 15.71 13.99
C LEU A 45 -10.72 17.10 14.50
N GLU A 46 -11.67 17.92 14.94
CA GLU A 46 -11.40 19.29 15.43
C GLU A 46 -10.59 19.31 16.74
N GLN A 47 -10.71 18.27 17.57
CA GLN A 47 -9.88 18.12 18.77
C GLN A 47 -8.45 17.72 18.40
N ALA A 48 -8.31 16.76 17.48
CA ALA A 48 -7.01 16.33 16.96
C ALA A 48 -6.24 17.49 16.30
N ARG A 49 -6.92 18.31 15.47
CA ARG A 49 -6.36 19.53 14.85
C ARG A 49 -5.90 20.58 15.86
N ALA A 50 -6.50 20.60 17.05
CA ALA A 50 -6.14 21.55 18.10
C ALA A 50 -4.89 21.13 18.90
N LEU A 51 -4.40 19.90 18.72
CA LEU A 51 -3.21 19.39 19.41
C LEU A 51 -1.94 20.09 18.93
N LYS A 52 -0.98 20.23 19.85
CA LYS A 52 0.35 20.78 19.54
C LYS A 52 1.28 19.64 19.15
N LEU A 53 1.33 19.31 17.86
CA LEU A 53 2.07 18.14 17.36
C LEU A 53 3.56 18.12 17.77
N GLY A 54 4.21 19.29 17.84
CA GLY A 54 5.60 19.39 18.29
C GLY A 54 5.84 19.04 19.77
N THR A 55 4.78 18.81 20.56
CA THR A 55 4.90 18.30 21.94
C THR A 55 4.55 16.83 22.06
N LEU A 56 4.07 16.19 20.98
CA LEU A 56 3.70 14.79 20.95
C LEU A 56 4.91 13.92 20.57
N THR A 57 4.90 12.69 21.05
CA THR A 57 5.78 11.62 20.57
C THR A 57 5.34 11.12 19.20
N ASP A 58 6.16 10.31 18.55
CA ASP A 58 5.82 9.76 17.24
C ASP A 58 4.60 8.82 17.32
N LEU A 59 4.49 8.00 18.36
CA LEU A 59 3.31 7.17 18.61
C LEU A 59 2.03 8.03 18.67
N GLN A 60 2.06 9.12 19.42
CA GLN A 60 0.92 10.02 19.56
C GLN A 60 0.62 10.80 18.28
N ARG A 61 1.65 11.17 17.50
CA ARG A 61 1.43 11.78 16.18
C ARG A 61 0.81 10.78 15.21
N TRP A 62 1.21 9.51 15.26
CA TRP A 62 0.59 8.48 14.45
C TRP A 62 -0.90 8.31 14.79
N ALA A 63 -1.28 8.32 16.07
CA ALA A 63 -2.70 8.39 16.46
C ALA A 63 -3.44 9.58 15.85
N VAL A 64 -2.80 10.76 15.76
CA VAL A 64 -3.41 11.91 15.06
C VAL A 64 -3.54 11.66 13.56
N ALA A 65 -2.56 11.01 12.93
CA ALA A 65 -2.63 10.65 11.51
C ALA A 65 -3.81 9.69 11.25
N GLN A 66 -4.02 8.71 12.12
CA GLN A 66 -5.17 7.79 12.04
C GLN A 66 -6.51 8.56 12.09
N VAL A 67 -6.66 9.50 13.02
CA VAL A 67 -7.86 10.36 13.08
C VAL A 67 -8.04 11.18 11.80
N TYR A 68 -6.95 11.63 11.17
CA TYR A 68 -7.02 12.34 9.89
C TYR A 68 -7.45 11.43 8.75
N ALA A 69 -6.90 10.22 8.65
CA ALA A 69 -7.29 9.23 7.65
C ALA A 69 -8.78 8.86 7.79
N ASP A 70 -9.26 8.57 9.00
CA ASP A 70 -10.66 8.23 9.29
C ASP A 70 -11.67 9.34 8.96
N ASN A 71 -11.19 10.56 8.71
CA ASN A 71 -12.02 11.74 8.40
C ASN A 71 -11.67 12.36 7.03
N ASP A 72 -11.01 11.61 6.14
CA ASP A 72 -10.60 12.05 4.79
C ASP A 72 -9.75 13.33 4.78
N ASP A 73 -9.02 13.62 5.87
CA ASP A 73 -8.08 14.75 5.97
C ASP A 73 -6.69 14.34 5.45
N PHE A 74 -6.62 14.03 4.15
CA PHE A 74 -5.40 13.53 3.48
C PHE A 74 -4.20 14.48 3.62
N GLU A 75 -4.42 15.80 3.56
CA GLU A 75 -3.35 16.79 3.78
C GLU A 75 -2.79 16.71 5.21
N GLY A 76 -3.68 16.53 6.19
CA GLY A 76 -3.30 16.30 7.58
C GLY A 76 -2.49 15.02 7.77
N PHE A 77 -2.98 13.92 7.20
CA PHE A 77 -2.36 12.60 7.23
C PHE A 77 -0.96 12.64 6.60
N GLU A 78 -0.86 13.07 5.35
CA GLU A 78 0.40 13.18 4.61
C GLU A 78 1.43 13.99 5.38
N ARG A 79 1.02 15.14 5.92
CA ARG A 79 1.93 16.01 6.67
C ARG A 79 2.56 15.28 7.86
N ILE A 80 1.78 14.49 8.59
CA ILE A 80 2.29 13.71 9.72
C ILE A 80 3.21 12.59 9.23
N CYS A 81 2.81 11.84 8.20
CA CYS A 81 3.64 10.78 7.62
C CYS A 81 5.02 11.33 7.21
N ARG A 82 5.07 12.48 6.52
CA ARG A 82 6.33 13.14 6.16
C ARG A 82 7.15 13.59 7.38
N GLU A 83 6.50 14.13 8.40
CA GLU A 83 7.17 14.52 9.66
C GLU A 83 7.80 13.29 10.35
N LEU A 84 7.09 12.15 10.39
CA LEU A 84 7.57 10.89 10.98
C LEU A 84 8.74 10.31 10.16
N LEU A 85 8.59 10.22 8.83
CA LEU A 85 9.60 9.65 7.93
C LEU A 85 10.87 10.49 7.83
N GLY A 86 10.78 11.80 8.11
CA GLY A 86 11.93 12.71 8.21
C GLY A 86 12.62 12.74 9.59
N GLY A 87 12.09 12.02 10.57
CA GLY A 87 12.66 11.90 11.92
C GLY A 87 13.97 11.12 11.95
N SER A 88 14.75 11.29 13.03
CA SER A 88 16.03 10.57 13.22
C SER A 88 15.97 9.46 14.25
N VAL A 89 14.83 9.28 14.92
CA VAL A 89 14.63 8.27 15.97
C VAL A 89 13.28 7.64 15.73
N GLU A 90 13.28 6.33 15.50
CA GLU A 90 12.08 5.56 15.26
C GLU A 90 11.50 5.08 16.59
N HIS A 91 10.18 5.21 16.74
CA HIS A 91 9.44 4.68 17.87
C HIS A 91 9.24 3.16 17.72
N PRO A 92 9.52 2.34 18.76
CA PRO A 92 9.51 0.88 18.64
C PRO A 92 8.14 0.29 18.30
N ALA A 93 7.05 1.00 18.63
CA ALA A 93 5.68 0.58 18.36
C ALA A 93 5.19 0.89 16.94
N LEU A 94 5.98 1.61 16.14
CA LEU A 94 5.58 2.02 14.80
C LEU A 94 6.40 1.30 13.74
N ASP A 95 5.71 0.87 12.70
CA ASP A 95 6.31 0.35 11.48
C ASP A 95 6.45 1.50 10.47
N TYR A 96 7.61 2.15 10.49
CA TYR A 96 7.89 3.27 9.58
C TYR A 96 7.95 2.81 8.11
N GLY A 97 8.29 1.53 7.86
CA GLY A 97 8.27 0.95 6.51
C GLY A 97 6.86 0.88 5.96
N ALA A 98 5.91 0.39 6.77
CA ALA A 98 4.50 0.40 6.43
C ALA A 98 3.98 1.83 6.23
N ILE A 99 4.25 2.76 7.17
CA ILE A 99 3.84 4.18 7.03
C ILE A 99 4.38 4.80 5.72
N GLY A 100 5.62 4.50 5.37
CA GLY A 100 6.24 4.99 4.13
C GLY A 100 5.61 4.40 2.88
N THR A 101 5.32 3.10 2.90
CA THR A 101 4.66 2.33 1.82
C THR A 101 3.27 2.88 1.54
N GLU A 102 2.45 3.09 2.58
CA GLU A 102 1.11 3.68 2.45
C GLU A 102 1.17 5.09 1.85
N LEU A 103 2.06 5.95 2.36
CA LEU A 103 2.20 7.28 1.80
C LEU A 103 2.63 7.24 0.31
N VAL A 104 3.45 6.26 -0.10
CA VAL A 104 3.77 6.11 -1.52
C VAL A 104 2.53 5.69 -2.31
N HIS A 105 1.73 4.75 -1.83
CA HIS A 105 0.47 4.36 -2.48
C HIS A 105 -0.47 5.56 -2.65
N ASP A 106 -0.72 6.34 -1.61
CA ASP A 106 -1.57 7.54 -1.68
C ASP A 106 -1.06 8.53 -2.73
N LEU A 107 0.25 8.78 -2.76
CA LEU A 107 0.85 9.67 -3.74
C LEU A 107 0.74 9.14 -5.16
N LEU A 108 0.77 7.83 -5.38
CA LEU A 108 0.56 7.22 -6.69
C LEU A 108 -0.90 7.37 -7.15
N VAL A 109 -1.87 7.14 -6.25
CA VAL A 109 -3.31 7.31 -6.52
C VAL A 109 -3.64 8.78 -6.82
N GLU A 110 -3.01 9.74 -6.15
CA GLU A 110 -3.15 11.17 -6.41
C GLU A 110 -2.36 11.66 -7.65
N GLU A 111 -1.72 10.77 -8.40
CA GLU A 111 -0.84 11.09 -9.55
C GLU A 111 0.33 12.03 -9.20
N ARG A 112 0.77 12.02 -7.94
CA ARG A 112 1.90 12.82 -7.43
C ARG A 112 3.22 12.06 -7.56
N PHE A 113 3.51 11.64 -8.78
CA PHE A 113 4.63 10.76 -9.14
C PHE A 113 6.00 11.28 -8.70
N ASP A 114 6.25 12.59 -8.82
CA ASP A 114 7.51 13.21 -8.36
C ASP A 114 7.70 13.08 -6.84
N ASP A 115 6.62 13.22 -6.06
CA ASP A 115 6.66 13.10 -4.61
C ASP A 115 6.82 11.63 -4.18
N ALA A 116 6.11 10.71 -4.84
CA ALA A 116 6.26 9.27 -4.63
C ALA A 116 7.72 8.85 -4.90
N ARG A 117 8.25 9.23 -6.07
CA ARG A 117 9.64 8.97 -6.49
C ARG A 117 10.66 9.51 -5.50
N ALA A 118 10.44 10.70 -4.96
CA ALA A 118 11.32 11.31 -3.97
C ALA A 118 11.33 10.55 -2.63
N LEU A 119 10.26 9.82 -2.31
CA LEU A 119 10.12 9.07 -1.05
C LEU A 119 10.71 7.66 -1.13
N LEU A 120 10.77 7.04 -2.31
CA LEU A 120 11.26 5.66 -2.50
C LEU A 120 12.61 5.36 -1.83
N PRO A 121 13.65 6.23 -1.89
CA PRO A 121 14.91 5.93 -1.22
C PRO A 121 14.78 5.80 0.30
N ARG A 122 13.84 6.51 0.93
CA ARG A 122 13.58 6.40 2.37
C ARG A 122 12.78 5.12 2.67
N VAL A 123 11.80 4.77 1.85
CA VAL A 123 11.08 3.50 1.98
C VAL A 123 12.04 2.32 1.81
N ALA A 124 12.97 2.38 0.85
CA ALA A 124 14.00 1.36 0.66
C ALA A 124 14.91 1.19 1.89
N GLU A 125 15.25 2.27 2.59
CA GLU A 125 16.02 2.23 3.83
C GLU A 125 15.24 1.58 4.97
N LEU A 126 13.95 1.90 5.07
CA LEU A 126 13.06 1.41 6.12
C LEU A 126 12.67 -0.07 5.92
N CYS A 127 12.46 -0.49 4.67
CA CYS A 127 12.11 -1.85 4.28
C CYS A 127 13.34 -2.66 3.82
N ALA A 128 14.54 -2.33 4.34
CA ALA A 128 15.80 -2.90 3.86
C ALA A 128 15.87 -4.43 3.97
N ASP A 129 15.13 -5.03 4.89
CA ASP A 129 15.09 -6.49 5.11
C ASP A 129 14.27 -7.23 4.04
N ASP A 130 13.30 -6.56 3.38
CA ASP A 130 12.50 -7.12 2.29
C ASP A 130 13.23 -7.01 0.94
N GLY A 131 13.93 -5.89 0.70
CA GLY A 131 14.77 -5.67 -0.48
C GLY A 131 14.03 -5.62 -1.82
N LEU A 132 12.69 -5.75 -1.81
CA LEU A 132 11.83 -5.76 -3.00
C LEU A 132 10.84 -4.59 -3.02
N THR A 133 10.46 -4.06 -1.88
CA THR A 133 9.48 -2.96 -1.72
C THR A 133 9.79 -1.78 -2.65
N GLU A 134 11.03 -1.27 -2.64
CA GLU A 134 11.45 -0.18 -3.54
C GLU A 134 11.27 -0.55 -5.02
N ARG A 135 11.60 -1.80 -5.38
CA ARG A 135 11.53 -2.27 -6.77
C ARG A 135 10.09 -2.43 -7.24
N ARG A 136 9.20 -2.96 -6.38
CA ARG A 136 7.76 -3.07 -6.63
C ARG A 136 7.16 -1.68 -6.89
N PHE A 137 7.38 -0.73 -5.98
CA PHE A 137 6.90 0.63 -6.19
C PHE A 137 7.54 1.33 -7.39
N THR A 138 8.80 1.05 -7.69
CA THR A 138 9.41 1.57 -8.93
C THR A 138 8.69 1.00 -10.14
N ALA A 139 8.39 -0.30 -10.17
CA ALA A 139 7.65 -0.92 -11.27
C ALA A 139 6.27 -0.27 -11.46
N ILE A 140 5.51 -0.14 -10.36
CA ILE A 140 4.20 0.53 -10.36
C ILE A 140 4.34 1.95 -10.90
N LEU A 141 5.26 2.74 -10.35
CA LEU A 141 5.49 4.14 -10.72
C LEU A 141 5.84 4.30 -12.21
N GLU A 142 6.68 3.44 -12.78
CA GLU A 142 7.00 3.51 -14.22
C GLU A 142 5.76 3.26 -15.08
N VAL A 143 4.88 2.31 -14.69
CA VAL A 143 3.62 2.09 -15.42
C VAL A 143 2.71 3.31 -15.33
N VAL A 144 2.41 3.78 -14.10
CA VAL A 144 1.40 4.83 -13.90
C VAL A 144 1.87 6.23 -14.34
N ASP A 145 3.19 6.50 -14.36
CA ASP A 145 3.79 7.74 -14.90
C ASP A 145 4.00 7.67 -16.45
N GLY A 146 3.61 6.55 -17.08
CA GLY A 146 3.47 6.42 -18.53
C GLY A 146 4.63 5.76 -19.29
N ASP A 147 5.58 5.12 -18.60
CA ASP A 147 6.60 4.23 -19.19
C ASP A 147 6.23 2.76 -18.95
N GLU A 148 5.08 2.35 -19.50
CA GLU A 148 4.49 1.02 -19.34
C GLU A 148 5.44 -0.11 -19.73
N ASP A 149 6.15 0.02 -20.86
CA ASP A 149 7.14 -0.98 -21.32
C ASP A 149 8.22 -1.21 -20.25
N ARG A 150 8.72 -0.13 -19.65
CA ARG A 150 9.73 -0.20 -18.60
C ARG A 150 9.18 -0.80 -17.31
N GLY A 151 7.95 -0.46 -16.96
CA GLY A 151 7.24 -1.02 -15.82
C GLY A 151 7.02 -2.53 -15.95
N ILE A 152 6.59 -2.99 -17.13
CA ILE A 152 6.45 -4.43 -17.45
C ILE A 152 7.79 -5.15 -17.32
N GLU A 153 8.89 -4.60 -17.88
CA GLU A 153 10.23 -5.18 -17.72
C GLU A 153 10.65 -5.32 -16.24
N LEU A 154 10.22 -4.39 -15.38
CA LEU A 154 10.47 -4.44 -13.95
C LEU A 154 9.63 -5.49 -13.25
N PHE A 155 8.35 -5.61 -13.61
CA PHE A 155 7.47 -6.66 -13.09
C PHE A 155 7.95 -8.06 -13.50
N ASP A 156 8.34 -8.26 -14.75
CA ASP A 156 8.93 -9.53 -15.20
C ASP A 156 10.15 -9.91 -14.35
N ALA A 157 11.04 -8.95 -14.07
CA ALA A 157 12.19 -9.18 -13.21
C ALA A 157 11.81 -9.49 -11.75
N LEU A 158 10.71 -8.90 -11.24
CA LEU A 158 10.17 -9.21 -9.92
C LEU A 158 9.59 -10.62 -9.85
N ILE A 159 8.84 -11.04 -10.87
CA ILE A 159 8.28 -12.40 -11.01
C ILE A 159 9.41 -13.43 -11.06
N GLU A 160 10.47 -13.16 -11.84
CA GLU A 160 11.67 -14.02 -11.88
C GLU A 160 12.33 -14.18 -10.50
N VAL A 161 12.39 -13.09 -9.71
CA VAL A 161 12.94 -13.11 -8.35
C VAL A 161 12.04 -13.86 -7.38
N ALA A 162 10.72 -13.67 -7.49
CA ALA A 162 9.73 -14.36 -6.65
C ALA A 162 9.78 -15.87 -6.84
N GLY A 163 9.98 -16.34 -8.08
CA GLY A 163 10.22 -17.74 -8.38
C GLY A 163 9.02 -18.62 -8.03
N THR A 164 9.07 -19.30 -6.87
CA THR A 164 7.97 -20.16 -6.39
C THR A 164 7.36 -19.65 -5.08
N ASP A 165 7.67 -18.42 -4.67
CA ASP A 165 7.03 -17.78 -3.54
C ASP A 165 5.63 -17.31 -3.95
N SER A 166 4.60 -18.09 -3.58
CA SER A 166 3.23 -17.82 -3.98
C SER A 166 2.67 -16.54 -3.38
N TYR A 167 3.10 -16.14 -2.19
CA TYR A 167 2.63 -14.92 -1.53
C TYR A 167 3.26 -13.69 -2.19
N LEU A 168 4.55 -13.71 -2.49
CA LEU A 168 5.18 -12.62 -3.24
C LEU A 168 4.63 -12.51 -4.68
N LEU A 169 4.33 -13.63 -5.34
CA LEU A 169 3.67 -13.61 -6.64
C LEU A 169 2.24 -13.06 -6.56
N PHE A 170 1.52 -13.33 -5.47
CA PHE A 170 0.19 -12.77 -5.22
C PHE A 170 0.24 -11.25 -5.08
N ASP A 171 1.20 -10.76 -4.30
CA ASP A 171 1.48 -9.34 -4.14
C ASP A 171 1.80 -8.65 -5.49
N ILE A 172 2.68 -9.27 -6.30
CA ILE A 172 3.02 -8.75 -7.63
C ILE A 172 1.81 -8.77 -8.58
N ALA A 173 0.97 -9.81 -8.53
CA ALA A 173 -0.24 -9.88 -9.35
C ALA A 173 -1.24 -8.77 -8.97
N THR A 174 -1.35 -8.46 -7.68
CA THR A 174 -2.16 -7.33 -7.19
C THR A 174 -1.59 -5.99 -7.66
N ASP A 175 -0.26 -5.80 -7.60
CA ASP A 175 0.38 -4.59 -8.13
C ASP A 175 0.11 -4.42 -9.64
N LEU A 176 0.22 -5.50 -10.42
CA LEU A 176 -0.09 -5.50 -11.86
C LEU A 176 -1.55 -5.10 -12.12
N ALA A 177 -2.49 -5.67 -11.36
CA ALA A 177 -3.90 -5.34 -11.46
C ALA A 177 -4.16 -3.86 -11.15
N ASN A 178 -3.56 -3.33 -10.09
CA ASN A 178 -3.67 -1.92 -9.71
C ASN A 178 -3.06 -0.96 -10.75
N CYS A 179 -2.11 -1.45 -11.55
CA CYS A 179 -1.56 -0.70 -12.69
C CYS A 179 -2.45 -0.77 -13.95
N GLY A 180 -3.56 -1.51 -13.92
CA GLY A 180 -4.41 -1.75 -15.10
C GLY A 180 -3.85 -2.82 -16.06
N LEU A 181 -2.80 -3.55 -15.68
CA LEU A 181 -2.18 -4.60 -16.49
C LEU A 181 -2.92 -5.93 -16.27
N PHE A 182 -4.21 -5.97 -16.57
CA PHE A 182 -5.13 -7.01 -16.14
C PHE A 182 -4.79 -8.40 -16.69
N GLU A 183 -4.37 -8.52 -17.94
CA GLU A 183 -3.98 -9.81 -18.53
C GLU A 183 -2.73 -10.37 -17.84
N ALA A 184 -1.72 -9.53 -17.61
CA ALA A 184 -0.50 -9.92 -16.91
C ALA A 184 -0.79 -10.30 -15.45
N ALA A 185 -1.70 -9.57 -14.80
CA ALA A 185 -2.17 -9.90 -13.45
C ALA A 185 -2.86 -11.27 -13.42
N VAL A 186 -3.79 -11.55 -14.35
CA VAL A 186 -4.47 -12.86 -14.45
C VAL A 186 -3.48 -13.99 -14.70
N GLU A 187 -2.51 -13.80 -15.60
CA GLU A 187 -1.46 -14.80 -15.85
C GLU A 187 -0.61 -15.08 -14.60
N THR A 188 -0.30 -14.05 -13.82
CA THR A 188 0.45 -14.18 -12.57
C THR A 188 -0.40 -14.85 -11.49
N PHE A 189 -1.67 -14.49 -11.36
CA PHE A 189 -2.62 -15.16 -10.46
C PHE A 189 -2.80 -16.64 -10.79
N ASP A 190 -2.89 -17.02 -12.07
CA ASP A 190 -2.95 -18.43 -12.47
C ASP A 190 -1.69 -19.21 -12.00
N GLN A 191 -0.51 -18.57 -11.97
CA GLN A 191 0.71 -19.16 -11.40
C GLN A 191 0.62 -19.32 -9.88
N VAL A 192 0.18 -18.28 -9.16
CA VAL A 192 -0.05 -18.30 -7.70
C VAL A 192 -0.98 -19.46 -7.35
N ARG A 193 -2.10 -19.57 -8.07
CA ARG A 193 -3.11 -20.61 -7.88
C ARG A 193 -2.52 -22.00 -8.00
N GLN A 194 -1.68 -22.22 -9.00
CA GLN A 194 -1.05 -23.52 -9.23
C GLN A 194 -0.10 -23.88 -8.07
N LEU A 195 0.72 -22.93 -7.61
CA LEU A 195 1.61 -23.13 -6.46
C LEU A 195 0.81 -23.41 -5.18
N ALA A 196 -0.24 -22.64 -4.92
CA ALA A 196 -1.13 -22.82 -3.76
C ALA A 196 -1.80 -24.20 -3.76
N LEU A 197 -2.23 -24.70 -4.93
CA LEU A 197 -2.75 -26.06 -5.06
C LEU A 197 -1.70 -27.14 -4.78
N ASP A 198 -0.47 -26.94 -5.26
CA ASP A 198 0.65 -27.87 -5.04
C ASP A 198 1.03 -27.93 -3.54
N ASP A 199 0.93 -26.81 -2.83
CA ASP A 199 1.17 -26.70 -1.39
C ASP A 199 -0.06 -27.01 -0.52
N ALA A 200 -1.22 -27.30 -1.15
CA ALA A 200 -2.50 -27.52 -0.49
C ALA A 200 -2.99 -26.34 0.38
N ASP A 201 -2.63 -25.12 0.00
CA ASP A 201 -3.09 -23.88 0.60
C ASP A 201 -4.45 -23.49 -0.01
N SER A 202 -5.53 -24.02 0.60
CA SER A 202 -6.89 -23.76 0.10
C SER A 202 -7.36 -22.32 0.30
N GLU A 203 -6.79 -21.61 1.27
CA GLU A 203 -7.15 -20.22 1.56
C GLU A 203 -6.60 -19.30 0.47
N LEU A 204 -5.33 -19.45 0.11
CA LEU A 204 -4.74 -18.71 -1.00
C LEU A 204 -5.43 -19.01 -2.35
N VAL A 205 -5.83 -20.27 -2.58
CA VAL A 205 -6.62 -20.62 -3.78
C VAL A 205 -7.95 -19.86 -3.85
N GLU A 206 -8.66 -19.76 -2.72
CA GLU A 206 -9.93 -19.02 -2.67
C GLU A 206 -9.73 -17.53 -2.95
N PHE A 207 -8.71 -16.91 -2.34
CA PHE A 207 -8.38 -15.51 -2.61
C PHE A 207 -8.04 -15.26 -4.07
N VAL A 208 -7.21 -16.11 -4.67
CA VAL A 208 -6.83 -15.99 -6.08
C VAL A 208 -8.03 -16.18 -7.01
N ASP A 209 -8.91 -17.15 -6.72
CA ASP A 209 -10.11 -17.41 -7.53
C ASP A 209 -11.06 -16.19 -7.55
N VAL A 210 -11.19 -15.47 -6.42
CA VAL A 210 -11.98 -14.23 -6.34
C VAL A 210 -11.36 -13.12 -7.20
N HIS A 211 -10.07 -12.81 -7.00
CA HIS A 211 -9.39 -11.74 -7.73
C HIS A 211 -9.37 -12.00 -9.24
N THR A 212 -9.07 -13.24 -9.64
CA THR A 212 -9.04 -13.63 -11.06
C THR A 212 -10.41 -13.51 -11.72
N ALA A 213 -11.50 -13.82 -10.99
CA ALA A 213 -12.84 -13.68 -11.52
C ALA A 213 -13.22 -12.21 -11.76
N GLN A 214 -12.92 -11.34 -10.80
CA GLN A 214 -13.15 -9.88 -10.92
C GLN A 214 -12.38 -9.30 -12.11
N LEU A 215 -11.10 -9.64 -12.27
CA LEU A 215 -10.28 -9.16 -13.38
C LEU A 215 -10.80 -9.61 -14.75
N ARG A 216 -11.30 -10.85 -14.85
CA ARG A 216 -11.88 -11.35 -16.11
C ARG A 216 -13.16 -10.61 -16.48
N GLU A 217 -13.98 -10.23 -15.48
CA GLU A 217 -15.17 -9.39 -15.72
C GLU A 217 -14.76 -8.01 -16.27
N ILE A 218 -13.76 -7.37 -15.68
CA ILE A 218 -13.21 -6.09 -16.16
C ILE A 218 -12.69 -6.20 -17.59
N ILE A 219 -11.91 -7.24 -17.91
CA ILE A 219 -11.38 -7.45 -19.27
C ILE A 219 -12.52 -7.63 -20.28
N GLU A 220 -13.54 -8.43 -19.94
CA GLU A 220 -14.70 -8.64 -20.82
C GLU A 220 -15.47 -7.32 -21.08
N GLU A 221 -15.64 -6.48 -20.06
CA GLU A 221 -16.28 -5.16 -20.21
C GLU A 221 -15.49 -4.20 -21.10
N LEU A 222 -14.16 -4.18 -20.97
CA LEU A 222 -13.30 -3.35 -21.81
C LEU A 222 -13.30 -3.77 -23.28
N ASP A 223 -13.27 -5.08 -23.54
CA ASP A 223 -13.34 -5.63 -24.90
C ASP A 223 -14.68 -5.28 -25.59
N ASP A 224 -15.79 -5.33 -24.86
CA ASP A 224 -17.13 -4.98 -25.37
C ASP A 224 -17.23 -3.47 -25.72
N ASP A 225 -16.61 -2.59 -24.94
CA ASP A 225 -16.60 -1.14 -25.18
C ASP A 225 -15.75 -0.75 -26.41
N GLU A 226 -14.66 -1.48 -26.69
CA GLU A 226 -13.84 -1.25 -27.89
C GLU A 226 -14.57 -1.61 -29.19
N ASP A 227 -15.43 -2.62 -29.17
CA ASP A 227 -16.22 -3.06 -30.32
C ASP A 227 -17.38 -2.08 -30.66
N GLU A 228 -17.79 -1.23 -29.71
CA GLU A 228 -18.85 -0.23 -29.88
C GLU A 228 -18.38 1.18 -30.31
N ALA A 229 -17.07 1.48 -30.26
CA ALA A 229 -16.47 2.81 -30.54
C ALA A 229 -16.12 3.10 -32.01
#